data_AF-A0A0H4BC55-F1
#
_entry.id   AF-A0A0H4BC55-F1
#
_cell.length_a   1.000
_cell.length_b   1.000
_cell.length_c   1.000
_cell.angle_alpha   90.00
_cell.angle_beta   90.00
_cell.angle_gamma   90.00
#
_symmetry.space_group_name_H-M   'P 1'
#
loop_
_entity.id
_entity.type
_entity.pdbx_description
1 polymer ?
#
loop_
_entity_poly.entity_id
_entity_poly.type
_entity_poly.pdbx_seq_one_letter_code
_entity_poly.pdbx_strand_id
1 'polypeptide(L)' 'MAVSAPFCSIPQRVVRLSEALQARRERLQERLAEQINSLPVGNESWLQTERELVAAERALHELDGRCQLVI' A
#
# COMPACT_ATOMS: atom_id res chain seq x y z
N MET A 1 0.20 23.67 -33.29
CA MET A 1 0.95 23.07 -32.18
C MET A 1 -0.05 22.43 -31.23
N ALA A 2 -0.14 21.10 -31.21
CA ALA A 2 -1.04 20.37 -30.32
C ALA A 2 -0.33 20.10 -28.99
N VAL A 3 -0.79 20.75 -27.92
CA VAL A 3 -0.40 20.42 -26.54
C VAL A 3 -1.21 19.20 -26.09
N SER A 4 -0.75 18.01 -26.45
CA SER A 4 -1.10 16.76 -25.77
C SER A 4 -0.09 16.58 -24.62
N ALA A 5 -0.41 16.32 -23.36
CA ALA A 5 -1.66 16.17 -22.62
C ALA A 5 -1.30 16.24 -21.11
N PRO A 6 -2.17 16.72 -20.20
CA PRO A 6 -2.02 16.48 -18.76
C PRO A 6 -2.65 15.15 -18.31
N PHE A 7 -3.34 14.44 -19.21
CA PHE A 7 -4.16 13.28 -18.85
C PHE A 7 -3.36 11.99 -18.60
N CYS A 8 -2.10 11.90 -19.04
CA CYS A 8 -1.26 10.69 -18.87
C CYS A 8 -0.46 10.66 -17.55
N SER A 9 -0.28 11.78 -16.86
CA SER A 9 0.48 11.86 -15.61
C SER A 9 -0.32 11.43 -14.38
N ILE A 10 -1.64 11.56 -14.40
CA ILE A 10 -2.52 11.10 -13.31
C ILE A 10 -2.53 9.56 -13.22
N PRO A 11 -2.76 8.80 -14.32
CA PRO A 11 -2.70 7.33 -14.30
C PRO A 11 -1.33 6.80 -13.88
N GLN A 12 -0.23 7.40 -14.38
CA GLN A 12 1.12 6.98 -14.03
C GLN A 12 1.46 7.19 -12.54
N ARG A 13 0.95 8.28 -11.95
CA ARG A 13 1.11 8.53 -10.52
C ARG A 13 0.37 7.49 -9.67
N VAL A 14 -0.82 7.08 -10.10
CA VAL A 14 -1.59 6.04 -9.41
C VAL A 14 -0.88 4.70 -9.46
N VAL A 15 -0.35 4.30 -10.62
CA VAL A 15 0.43 3.05 -10.78
C VAL A 15 1.67 3.05 -9.88
N ARG A 16 2.45 4.13 -9.86
CA ARG A 16 3.63 4.22 -8.98
C ARG A 16 3.26 4.17 -7.49
N LEU A 17 2.12 4.74 -7.13
CA LEU A 17 1.63 4.71 -5.75
C LEU A 17 1.17 3.30 -5.36
N SER A 18 0.46 2.58 -6.25
CA SER A 18 0.05 1.19 -5.98
C SER A 18 1.26 0.27 -5.84
N GLU A 19 2.28 0.40 -6.70
CA GLU A 19 3.51 -0.38 -6.61
C GLU A 19 4.23 -0.13 -5.27
N ALA A 20 4.33 1.14 -4.85
CA ALA A 20 4.97 1.49 -3.59
C ALA A 20 4.21 0.97 -2.35
N LEU A 21 2.87 1.05 -2.37
CA LEU A 21 2.03 0.53 -1.29
C LEU A 21 2.09 -1.00 -1.22
N GLN A 22 2.13 -1.67 -2.37
CA GLN A 22 2.23 -3.12 -2.43
C GLN A 22 3.57 -3.62 -1.88
N ALA A 23 4.68 -3.00 -2.29
CA ALA A 23 6.00 -3.30 -1.73
C ALA A 23 6.06 -3.01 -0.22
N ARG A 24 5.35 -1.98 0.27
CA ARG A 24 5.27 -1.70 1.71
C ARG A 24 4.47 -2.77 2.46
N ARG A 25 3.36 -3.25 1.90
CA ARG A 25 2.56 -4.33 2.48
C ARG A 25 3.38 -5.60 2.64
N GLU A 26 4.08 -6.03 1.59
CA GLU A 26 4.91 -7.24 1.60
C GLU A 26 5.97 -7.19 2.70
N ARG A 27 6.70 -6.06 2.82
CA ARG A 27 7.69 -5.87 3.89
C ARG A 27 7.08 -5.90 5.29
N LEU A 28 5.88 -5.35 5.47
CA LEU A 28 5.19 -5.38 6.76
C LEU A 28 4.74 -6.79 7.12
N GLN A 29 4.29 -7.59 6.15
CA GLN A 29 3.94 -9.00 6.33
C GLN A 29 5.14 -9.84 6.76
N GLU A 30 6.29 -9.67 6.09
CA GLU A 30 7.54 -10.34 6.47
C GLU A 30 7.95 -9.97 7.90
N ARG A 31 7.95 -8.68 8.22
CA ARG A 31 8.32 -8.18 9.56
C ARG A 31 7.36 -8.65 10.65
N LEU A 32 6.07 -8.78 10.34
CA LEU A 32 5.08 -9.34 11.26
C LEU A 32 5.34 -10.83 11.48
N ALA A 33 5.61 -11.60 10.42
CA ALA A 33 5.90 -13.02 10.52
C ALA A 33 7.16 -13.27 11.36
N GLU A 34 8.21 -12.46 11.19
CA GLU A 34 9.41 -12.51 12.03
C GLU A 34 9.08 -12.20 13.50
N GLN A 35 8.26 -11.18 13.77
CA GLN A 35 7.82 -10.85 15.13
C GLN A 35 7.03 -12.00 15.76
N ILE A 36 6.04 -12.55 15.06
CA ILE A 36 5.25 -13.70 15.55
C ILE A 36 6.14 -14.88 15.91
N ASN A 37 7.14 -15.20 15.08
CA ASN A 37 8.06 -16.31 15.33
C ASN A 37 9.08 -16.04 16.45
N SER A 38 9.31 -14.78 16.82
CA SER A 38 10.35 -14.38 17.80
C SER A 38 9.78 -13.82 19.11
N LEU A 39 8.46 -13.75 19.26
CA LEU A 39 7.82 -12.99 20.33
C LEU A 39 7.95 -13.64 21.71
N PRO A 40 8.62 -12.98 22.68
CA PRO A 40 8.26 -13.16 24.09
C PRO A 40 6.89 -12.50 24.33
N VAL A 41 6.05 -13.16 25.13
CA VAL A 41 4.68 -12.72 25.45
C VAL A 41 4.67 -11.25 25.90
N GLY A 42 4.04 -10.37 25.11
CA GLY A 42 3.72 -8.99 25.54
C GLY A 42 4.33 -7.82 24.75
N ASN A 43 5.02 -8.02 23.63
CA ASN A 43 5.56 -6.88 22.88
C ASN A 43 4.50 -6.24 21.96
N GLU A 44 4.14 -4.97 22.19
CA GLU A 44 3.15 -4.20 21.41
C GLU A 44 3.61 -3.85 19.98
N SER A 45 4.86 -4.15 19.63
CA SER A 45 5.44 -3.94 18.30
C SER A 45 4.63 -4.60 17.17
N TRP A 46 4.04 -5.77 17.41
CA TRP A 46 3.25 -6.46 16.39
C TRP A 46 1.95 -5.70 16.07
N LEU A 47 1.32 -5.11 17.09
CA LEU A 47 0.08 -4.34 16.95
C LEU A 47 0.28 -3.11 16.07
N GLN A 48 1.42 -2.43 16.21
CA GLN A 48 1.76 -1.30 15.34
C GLN A 48 1.98 -1.75 13.88
N THR A 49 2.63 -2.90 13.69
CA THR A 49 2.86 -3.48 12.35
C THR A 49 1.53 -3.85 11.68
N GLU A 50 0.60 -4.47 12.42
CA GLU A 50 -0.76 -4.77 11.97
C GLU A 50 -1.54 -3.52 11.56
N ARG A 51 -1.47 -2.45 12.36
CA ARG A 51 -2.15 -1.18 12.04
C ARG A 51 -1.63 -0.57 10.73
N GLU A 52 -0.32 -0.61 10.50
CA GLU A 52 0.27 -0.13 9.26
C GLU A 52 -0.12 -0.99 8.06
N LEU A 53 -0.21 -2.31 8.25
CA LEU A 53 -0.62 -3.26 7.21
C LEU A 53 -2.07 -3.00 6.78
N VAL A 54 -2.99 -2.89 7.73
CA VAL A 54 -4.41 -2.55 7.46
C VAL A 54 -4.55 -1.19 6.77
N ALA A 55 -3.73 -0.20 7.13
CA ALA A 55 -3.73 1.09 6.46
C ALA A 55 -3.26 1.00 5.00
N ALA A 56 -2.21 0.21 4.72
CA ALA A 56 -1.71 -0.01 3.37
C ALA A 56 -2.73 -0.77 2.48
N GLU A 57 -3.40 -1.78 3.03
CA GLU A 57 -4.44 -2.53 2.33
C GLU A 57 -5.66 -1.67 1.99
N ARG A 58 -6.11 -0.82 2.93
CA ARG A 58 -7.18 0.15 2.66
C ARG A 58 -6.80 1.14 1.57
N ALA A 59 -5.58 1.67 1.61
CA ALA A 59 -5.10 2.58 0.58
C ALA A 59 -5.06 1.92 -0.81
N LEU A 60 -4.64 0.66 -0.90
CA LEU A 60 -4.70 -0.10 -2.16
C LEU A 60 -6.14 -0.31 -2.64
N HIS A 61 -7.05 -0.66 -1.75
CA HIS A 61 -8.46 -0.86 -2.08
C HIS A 61 -9.13 0.44 -2.58
N GLU A 62 -8.82 1.58 -1.95
CA GLU A 62 -9.29 2.89 -2.40
C GLU A 62 -8.74 3.27 -3.78
N LEU A 63 -7.48 2.95 -4.08
CA LEU A 63 -6.90 3.21 -5.40
C LEU A 63 -7.57 2.36 -6.49
N ASP A 64 -7.85 1.09 -6.20
CA ASP A 64 -8.56 0.20 -7.12
C ASP A 64 -9.98 0.72 -7.41
N GLY A 65 -10.72 1.12 -6.37
CA GLY A 65 -12.04 1.73 -6.52
C GLY A 65 -12.04 3.07 -7.29
N ARG A 66 -10.97 3.87 -7.16
CA ARG A 66 -10.82 5.12 -7.93
C ARG A 66 -10.44 4.88 -9.38
N CYS A 67 -9.74 3.80 -9.70
CA CYS A 67 -9.43 3.41 -11.07
C CYS A 67 -10.68 2.90 -11.82
N GLN A 68 -11.65 2.29 -11.14
CA GLN A 68 -12.91 1.83 -11.75
C GLN A 68 -13.87 2.96 -12.15
N LEU A 69 -13.75 4.15 -11.56
CA LEU A 69 -14.62 5.31 -11.84
C LEU A 69 -14.16 6.19 -13.02
N VAL A 70 -13.04 5.86 -13.67
CA VAL A 70 -12.42 6.69 -14.74
C VAL A 70 -12.54 6.04 -16.14
N ILE A 71 -13.30 4.95 -16.26
CA ILE A 71 -13.62 4.27 -17.54
C ILE A 71 -15.03 4.65 -17.97
#